data_AF-A0A820CTQ5-F1
#
_entry.id   AF-A0A820CTQ5-F1
#
_cell.length_a   1.000
_cell.length_b   1.000
_cell.length_c   1.000
_cell.angle_alpha   90.00
_cell.angle_beta   90.00
_cell.angle_gamma   90.00
#
_symmetry.space_group_name_H-M   'P 1'
#
loop_
_entity.id
_entity.type
_entity.pdbx_description
1 polymer ?
#
loop_
_entity_poly.entity_id
_entity_poly.type
_entity_poly.pdbx_seq_one_letter_code
_entity_poly.pdbx_strand_id
1 'polypeptide(L)'
;MSTDHQRDDLTISQEFLVKHPLLKTVIEFYLTKDNNDNGSNLSFLTVLIDNIIQNLALPKNAYRYNERVQKFAMSLYILAGRNAYEFVRMNIPGAIPAVSTIQLSLDREESQIIE
;
A
#
# COMPACT_ATOMS: atom_id res chain seq x y z
N MET A 1 12.61 25.75 6.85
CA MET A 1 13.20 24.88 5.80
C MET A 1 12.04 24.12 5.20
N SER A 2 11.52 24.59 4.06
CA SER A 2 10.46 23.92 3.31
C SER A 2 11.05 22.71 2.61
N THR A 3 10.51 21.53 2.88
CA THR A 3 10.75 20.35 2.04
C THR A 3 9.64 20.31 0.99
N ASP A 4 9.84 21.04 -0.11
CA ASP A 4 9.13 20.78 -1.35
C ASP A 4 9.39 19.31 -1.72
N HIS A 5 8.37 18.47 -1.57
CA HIS A 5 8.37 17.12 -2.14
C HIS A 5 8.15 17.28 -3.63
N GLN A 6 9.27 17.33 -4.35
CA GLN A 6 9.36 17.17 -5.79
C GLN A 6 8.75 15.79 -6.15
N ARG A 7 7.43 15.74 -6.34
CA ARG A 7 6.60 14.60 -6.78
C ARG A 7 6.64 14.46 -8.31
N ASP A 8 7.72 14.88 -8.95
CA ASP A 8 7.90 14.76 -10.38
C ASP A 8 8.57 13.40 -10.67
N ASP A 9 8.01 12.62 -11.60
CA ASP A 9 8.54 11.37 -12.21
C ASP A 9 8.12 9.98 -11.70
N LEU A 10 7.08 9.82 -10.88
CA LEU A 10 6.36 8.52 -10.81
C LEU A 10 4.95 8.62 -11.38
N THR A 11 4.86 8.70 -12.70
CA THR A 11 3.59 8.64 -13.43
C THR A 11 3.20 7.18 -13.69
N ILE A 12 2.31 6.64 -12.85
CA ILE A 12 1.61 5.38 -13.18
C ILE A 12 0.91 5.58 -14.53
N SER A 13 1.13 4.66 -15.49
CA SER A 13 0.56 4.81 -16.82
C SER A 13 -0.97 4.77 -16.78
N GLN A 14 -1.62 5.61 -17.59
CA GLN A 14 -3.09 5.64 -17.68
C GLN A 14 -3.65 4.28 -18.13
N GLU A 15 -2.94 3.56 -19.00
CA GLU A 15 -3.31 2.20 -19.41
C GLU A 15 -3.34 1.23 -18.22
N PHE A 16 -2.40 1.34 -17.28
CA PHE A 16 -2.37 0.53 -16.07
C PHE A 16 -3.56 0.86 -15.15
N LEU A 17 -3.87 2.15 -14.98
CA LEU A 17 -5.02 2.59 -14.17
C LEU A 17 -6.36 2.13 -14.75
N VAL A 18 -6.50 2.07 -16.08
CA VAL A 18 -7.70 1.52 -16.74
C VAL A 18 -7.88 0.03 -16.45
N LYS A 19 -6.78 -0.74 -16.36
CA LYS A 19 -6.80 -2.17 -16.01
C LYS A 19 -7.10 -2.42 -14.52
N HIS A 20 -6.89 -1.42 -13.67
CA HIS A 20 -7.08 -1.50 -12.22
C HIS A 20 -8.03 -0.40 -11.72
N PRO A 21 -9.34 -0.51 -11.98
CA PRO A 21 -10.30 0.56 -11.69
C PRO A 21 -10.39 0.91 -10.20
N LEU A 22 -10.26 -0.08 -9.30
CA LEU A 22 -10.28 0.19 -7.87
C LEU A 22 -9.04 0.97 -7.42
N LEU A 23 -7.85 0.62 -7.91
CA LEU A 23 -6.63 1.39 -7.66
C LEU A 23 -6.79 2.84 -8.16
N LYS A 24 -7.34 3.02 -9.36
CA LYS A 24 -7.64 4.35 -9.91
C LYS A 24 -8.53 5.16 -8.97
N THR A 25 -9.63 4.58 -8.49
CA THR A 25 -10.54 5.27 -7.54
C THR A 25 -9.84 5.68 -6.25
N VAL A 26 -8.96 4.83 -5.69
CA VAL A 26 -8.24 5.15 -4.45
C VAL A 26 -7.25 6.30 -4.67
N ILE A 27 -6.52 6.31 -5.78
CA ILE A 27 -5.59 7.40 -6.12
C ILE A 27 -6.35 8.71 -6.35
N GLU A 28 -7.44 8.68 -7.12
CA GLU A 28 -8.27 9.86 -7.38
C GLU A 28 -8.86 10.44 -6.08
N PHE A 29 -9.35 9.58 -5.18
CA PHE A 29 -9.84 10.00 -3.86
C PHE A 29 -8.75 10.71 -3.05
N TYR A 30 -7.52 10.17 -3.07
CA TYR A 30 -6.40 10.77 -2.36
C TYR A 30 -6.04 12.15 -2.94
N LEU A 31 -5.85 12.25 -4.26
CA LEU A 31 -5.49 13.50 -4.93
C LEU A 31 -6.57 14.58 -4.78
N THR A 32 -7.85 14.20 -4.75
CA THR A 32 -8.96 15.14 -4.56
C THR A 32 -8.99 15.72 -3.13
N LYS A 33 -8.53 14.95 -2.15
CA LYS A 33 -8.54 15.35 -0.73
C LYS A 33 -7.29 16.13 -0.31
N ASP A 34 -6.12 15.84 -0.91
CA ASP A 34 -4.87 16.60 -0.71
C ASP A 34 -5.05 18.09 -1.09
N ASN A 35 -5.84 18.36 -2.13
CA ASN A 35 -6.11 19.72 -2.61
C ASN A 35 -7.09 20.54 -1.73
N ASN A 36 -7.79 19.92 -0.78
CA ASN A 36 -8.91 20.54 -0.06
C ASN A 36 -8.74 20.65 1.46
N ASP A 37 -7.71 20.05 2.07
CA ASP A 37 -7.64 19.92 3.53
C ASP A 37 -6.23 20.19 4.08
N ASN A 38 -6.07 21.21 4.93
CA ASN A 38 -4.83 21.51 5.68
C ASN A 38 -4.60 20.51 6.87
N GLY A 39 -5.22 19.33 6.83
CA GLY A 39 -5.36 18.43 7.96
C GLY A 39 -4.52 17.15 7.84
N SER A 40 -3.58 16.96 8.77
CA SER A 40 -2.71 15.79 8.96
C SER A 40 -3.39 14.40 9.10
N ASN A 41 -4.70 14.29 8.88
CA ASN A 41 -5.54 13.13 9.19
C ASN A 41 -5.41 11.96 8.18
N LEU A 42 -4.67 12.12 7.09
CA LEU A 42 -4.46 11.08 6.08
C LEU A 42 -3.08 10.40 6.13
N SER A 43 -2.33 10.55 7.21
CA SER A 43 -0.92 10.10 7.27
C SER A 43 -0.69 8.64 6.85
N PHE A 44 -1.60 7.71 7.19
CA PHE A 44 -1.51 6.33 6.70
C PHE A 44 -1.85 6.20 5.20
N LEU A 45 -2.89 6.89 4.73
CA LEU A 45 -3.30 6.81 3.33
C LEU A 45 -2.20 7.35 2.41
N THR A 46 -1.54 8.44 2.79
CA THR A 46 -0.35 8.95 2.10
C THR A 46 0.74 7.89 2.03
N VAL A 47 1.10 7.28 3.17
CA VAL A 47 2.11 6.22 3.21
C VAL A 47 1.72 5.02 2.33
N LEU A 48 0.43 4.65 2.30
CA LEU A 48 -0.07 3.56 1.48
C LEU A 48 0.03 3.89 -0.02
N ILE A 49 -0.41 5.09 -0.43
CA ILE A 49 -0.34 5.54 -1.81
C ILE A 49 1.11 5.66 -2.27
N ASP A 50 1.97 6.28 -1.48
CA ASP A 50 3.40 6.40 -1.79
C ASP A 50 4.04 5.02 -1.94
N ASN A 51 3.70 4.07 -1.07
CA ASN A 51 4.21 2.70 -1.16
C ASN A 51 3.71 1.97 -2.41
N ILE A 52 2.44 2.16 -2.80
CA ILE A 52 1.89 1.62 -4.05
C ILE A 52 2.66 2.18 -5.25
N ILE A 53 2.79 3.50 -5.32
CA ILE A 53 3.46 4.20 -6.42
C ILE A 53 4.91 3.70 -6.56
N GLN A 54 5.66 3.65 -5.46
CA GLN A 54 7.03 3.14 -5.44
C GLN A 54 7.12 1.68 -5.90
N ASN A 55 6.22 0.82 -5.43
CA ASN A 55 6.22 -0.58 -5.84
C ASN A 55 5.89 -0.75 -7.32
N LEU A 56 4.94 0.03 -7.86
CA LEU A 56 4.57 -0.05 -9.27
C LEU A 56 5.67 0.39 -10.24
N ALA A 57 6.65 1.18 -9.77
CA ALA A 57 7.85 1.51 -10.55
C ALA A 57 8.92 0.41 -10.53
N LEU A 58 8.75 -0.63 -9.70
CA LEU A 58 9.71 -1.72 -9.53
C LEU A 58 9.16 -3.02 -10.13
N PRO A 59 10.02 -4.00 -10.46
CA PRO A 59 9.56 -5.35 -10.77
C PRO A 59 8.94 -6.01 -9.52
N LYS A 60 7.94 -6.89 -9.71
CA LYS A 60 7.15 -7.51 -8.63
C LYS A 60 7.99 -8.20 -7.53
N ASN A 61 9.15 -8.74 -7.88
CA ASN A 61 10.07 -9.39 -6.93
C ASN A 61 10.87 -8.38 -6.07
N ALA A 62 10.91 -7.11 -6.47
CA ALA A 62 11.61 -6.04 -5.79
C ALA A 62 10.67 -5.17 -4.94
N TYR A 63 9.40 -5.54 -4.80
CA TYR A 63 8.46 -4.79 -3.97
C TYR A 63 8.96 -4.71 -2.52
N ARG A 64 8.79 -3.54 -1.92
CA ARG A 64 9.16 -3.23 -0.54
C ARG A 64 8.00 -2.50 0.11
N TYR A 65 7.67 -2.93 1.32
CA TYR A 65 6.49 -2.43 2.02
C TYR A 65 6.93 -1.68 3.27
N ASN A 66 6.43 -0.46 3.42
CA ASN A 66 6.59 0.32 4.65
C ASN A 66 6.06 -0.48 5.85
N GLU A 67 6.70 -0.35 7.02
CA GLU A 67 6.31 -1.07 8.25
C GLU A 67 4.82 -0.88 8.60
N ARG A 68 4.28 0.33 8.43
CA ARG A 68 2.86 0.62 8.69
C ARG A 68 1.95 -0.15 7.73
N VAL A 69 2.36 -0.27 6.45
CA VAL A 69 1.65 -1.03 5.42
C VAL A 69 1.71 -2.53 5.74
N GLN A 70 2.85 -3.03 6.22
CA GLN A 70 3.00 -4.43 6.64
C GLN A 70 2.08 -4.76 7.82
N LYS A 71 2.08 -3.95 8.89
CA LYS A 71 1.20 -4.14 10.06
C LYS A 71 -0.28 -4.07 9.68
N PHE A 72 -0.64 -3.13 8.81
CA PHE A 72 -1.98 -3.06 8.25
C PHE A 72 -2.35 -4.33 7.47
N ALA A 73 -1.46 -4.81 6.60
CA ALA A 73 -1.69 -6.01 5.81
C ALA A 73 -1.84 -7.27 6.69
N MET A 74 -1.02 -7.40 7.75
CA MET A 74 -1.14 -8.50 8.72
C MET A 74 -2.50 -8.45 9.43
N SER A 75 -2.90 -7.26 9.92
CA SER A 75 -4.19 -7.04 10.56
C SER A 75 -5.36 -7.36 9.62
N LEU A 76 -5.27 -6.93 8.35
CA LEU A 76 -6.25 -7.23 7.33
C LEU A 76 -6.35 -8.74 7.07
N TYR A 77 -5.21 -9.44 7.00
CA TYR A 77 -5.17 -10.89 6.80
C TYR A 77 -5.83 -11.65 7.96
N ILE A 78 -5.50 -11.28 9.21
CA ILE A 78 -6.05 -11.89 10.42
C ILE A 78 -7.58 -11.67 10.50
N LEU A 79 -8.05 -10.45 10.26
CA LEU A 79 -9.44 -10.07 10.47
C LEU A 79 -10.36 -10.48 9.30
N ALA A 80 -9.92 -10.25 8.07
CA ALA A 80 -10.74 -10.49 6.88
C ALA A 80 -10.56 -11.90 6.30
N GLY A 81 -9.50 -12.60 6.72
CA GLY A 81 -9.13 -13.91 6.21
C GLY A 81 -8.51 -13.86 4.81
N ARG A 82 -8.00 -15.01 4.37
CA ARG A 82 -7.21 -15.16 3.14
C ARG A 82 -7.91 -14.70 1.86
N ASN A 83 -9.20 -15.00 1.72
CA ASN A 83 -9.95 -14.70 0.49
C ASN A 83 -10.13 -13.20 0.29
N ALA A 84 -10.55 -12.48 1.34
CA ALA A 84 -10.69 -11.03 1.28
C ALA A 84 -9.33 -10.35 1.09
N TYR A 85 -8.29 -10.86 1.76
CA TYR A 85 -6.93 -10.36 1.59
C TYR A 85 -6.43 -10.48 0.14
N GLU A 86 -6.54 -11.66 -0.49
CA GLU A 86 -6.14 -11.85 -1.88
C GLU A 86 -7.01 -11.05 -2.86
N PHE A 87 -8.31 -10.90 -2.57
CA PHE A 87 -9.19 -10.01 -3.35
C PHE A 87 -8.64 -8.58 -3.36
N VAL A 88 -8.30 -8.01 -2.21
CA VAL A 88 -7.71 -6.66 -2.13
C VAL A 88 -6.37 -6.62 -2.90
N ARG A 89 -5.51 -7.63 -2.72
CA ARG A 89 -4.19 -7.68 -3.37
C ARG A 89 -4.27 -7.70 -4.89
N MET A 90 -5.22 -8.45 -5.45
CA MET A 90 -5.43 -8.55 -6.89
C MET A 90 -5.99 -7.25 -7.48
N ASN A 91 -6.83 -6.54 -6.72
CA ASN A 91 -7.48 -5.33 -7.18
C ASN A 91 -6.65 -4.05 -6.97
N ILE A 92 -5.70 -4.07 -6.03
CA ILE A 92 -4.81 -2.95 -5.72
C ILE A 92 -3.35 -3.43 -5.76
N PRO A 93 -2.77 -3.63 -6.96
CA PRO A 93 -1.40 -4.13 -7.09
C PRO A 93 -0.39 -3.20 -6.42
N GLY A 94 0.59 -3.78 -5.72
CA GLY A 94 1.62 -3.02 -5.00
C GLY A 94 1.20 -2.49 -3.63
N ALA A 95 -0.08 -2.63 -3.24
CA ALA A 95 -0.58 -2.11 -1.96
C ALA A 95 -0.23 -2.98 -0.76
N ILE A 96 -0.30 -4.30 -0.90
CA ILE A 96 -0.09 -5.24 0.20
C ILE A 96 0.81 -6.42 -0.21
N PRO A 97 1.58 -7.00 0.73
CA PRO A 97 2.48 -8.12 0.48
C PRO A 97 1.77 -9.39 -0.03
N ALA A 98 2.54 -10.33 -0.57
CA ALA A 98 2.03 -11.68 -0.82
C ALA A 98 1.71 -12.41 0.49
N VAL A 99 0.75 -13.34 0.46
CA VAL A 99 0.39 -14.14 1.65
C VAL A 99 1.59 -14.89 2.24
N SER A 100 2.53 -15.36 1.40
CA SER A 100 3.76 -15.98 1.89
C SER A 100 4.62 -15.02 2.70
N THR A 101 4.71 -13.75 2.31
CA THR A 101 5.42 -12.71 3.05
C THR A 101 4.73 -12.42 4.38
N ILE A 102 3.39 -12.37 4.39
CA ILE A 102 2.62 -12.17 5.63
C ILE A 102 2.82 -13.32 6.60
N GLN A 103 2.75 -14.57 6.12
CA GLN A 103 2.95 -15.74 6.97
C GLN A 103 4.34 -15.72 7.63
N LEU A 104 5.39 -15.42 6.86
CA LEU A 104 6.74 -15.27 7.41
C LEU A 104 6.84 -14.17 8.47
N SER A 105 6.11 -13.07 8.32
CA SER A 105 6.08 -12.01 9.33
C SER A 105 5.33 -12.45 10.59
N LEU A 106 4.22 -13.16 10.47
CA LEU A 106 3.46 -13.70 11.60
C LEU A 106 4.29 -14.71 12.39
N ASP A 107 4.92 -15.67 11.71
CA ASP A 107 5.77 -16.69 12.35
C ASP A 107 6.93 -16.05 13.15
N ARG A 108 7.48 -14.93 12.63
CA ARG A 108 8.51 -14.15 13.32
C ARG A 108 8.00 -13.41 14.55
N GLU A 109 6.81 -12.83 14.48
CA GLU A 109 6.20 -12.13 15.62
C GLU A 109 5.78 -13.12 16.72
N GLU A 110 5.26 -14.29 16.36
CA GLU A 110 4.95 -15.35 17.33
C GLU A 110 6.19 -15.83 18.08
N SER A 111 7.33 -15.94 17.39
CA SER A 111 8.60 -16.33 18.00
C SER A 111 9.10 -15.31 19.04
N GLN A 112 8.75 -14.02 18.91
CA GLN A 112 9.14 -12.97 19.85
C GLN A 112 8.27 -12.91 21.11
N ILE A 113 7.11 -13.57 21.13
CA ILE A 113 6.20 -13.61 22.28
C ILE A 113 6.59 -14.74 23.25
N ILE A 114 7.33 -15.74 22.77
CA ILE A 114 7.67 -16.96 23.50
C ILE A 114 9.02 -16.83 24.25
N GLU A 115 9.82 -15.78 23.95
CA GLU A 115 11.01 -15.40 24.72
C GLU A 115 10.69 -14.37 25.82
#